data_AF-K9BHP8-F1
#
_entry.id   AF-K9BHP8-F1
#
_cell.length_a   1.000
_cell.length_b   1.000
_cell.length_c   1.000
_cell.angle_alpha   90.00
_cell.angle_beta   90.00
_cell.angle_gamma   90.00
#
_symmetry.space_group_name_H-M   'P 1'
#
loop_
_entity.id
_entity.type
_entity.pdbx_description
1 polymer ?
#
loop_
_entity_poly.entity_id
_entity_poly.type
_entity_poly.pdbx_seq_one_letter_code
_entity_poly.pdbx_strand_id
1 'polypeptide(L)'
;MGFNNQEDLADILKVKKNSIVRYEKHNAALDTDQLDLLEDHGFNIPYILWGMNELENSEFTEDETKLIQLYRQTKEDMRPGLISLIETYATNFKS
;
A
#
# COMPACT_ATOMS: atom_id res chain seq x y z
N MET A 1 2.39 -11.16 -7.14
CA MET A 1 3.26 -10.12 -6.55
C MET A 1 3.59 -10.56 -5.15
N GLY A 2 4.88 -10.76 -4.87
CA GLY A 2 5.39 -11.35 -3.63
C GLY A 2 6.53 -12.33 -3.91
N PHE A 3 7.52 -12.34 -3.03
CA PHE A 3 8.56 -13.37 -3.01
C PHE A 3 8.07 -14.55 -2.17
N ASN A 4 8.34 -15.78 -2.63
CA ASN A 4 7.89 -16.98 -1.93
C ASN A 4 8.93 -17.49 -0.92
N ASN A 5 10.18 -17.09 -1.10
CA ASN A 5 11.31 -17.59 -0.33
C ASN A 5 12.46 -16.55 -0.28
N GLN A 6 13.49 -16.85 0.52
CA GLN A 6 14.66 -15.97 0.68
C GLN A 6 15.51 -15.81 -0.59
N GLU A 7 15.43 -16.74 -1.54
CA GLU A 7 16.16 -16.68 -2.81
C GLU A 7 15.55 -15.60 -3.71
N ASP A 8 14.23 -15.61 -3.85
CA ASP A 8 13.48 -14.60 -4.59
C ASP A 8 13.76 -13.17 -4.05
N LEU A 9 13.81 -12.99 -2.72
CA LEU A 9 14.14 -11.70 -2.11
C LEU A 9 15.61 -11.30 -2.35
N ALA A 10 16.52 -12.27 -2.34
CA ALA A 10 17.94 -12.02 -2.63
C ALA A 10 18.15 -11.55 -4.07
N ASP A 11 17.40 -12.12 -5.01
CA ASP A 11 17.43 -11.73 -6.42
C ASP A 11 16.90 -10.30 -6.61
N ILE A 12 15.79 -9.93 -5.96
CA ILE A 12 15.23 -8.57 -5.98
C ILE A 12 16.25 -7.56 -5.42
N LEU A 13 16.82 -7.85 -4.25
CA LEU A 13 17.78 -6.96 -3.58
C LEU A 13 19.18 -7.00 -4.18
N LYS A 14 19.43 -7.85 -5.20
CA LYS A 14 20.73 -8.09 -5.82
C LYS A 14 21.84 -8.42 -4.81
N VAL A 15 21.50 -9.23 -3.81
CA VAL A 15 22.44 -9.71 -2.79
C VAL A 15 22.56 -11.22 -2.79
N LYS A 16 23.57 -11.77 -2.10
CA LYS A 16 23.69 -13.22 -1.90
C LYS A 16 22.58 -13.70 -0.95
N LYS A 17 21.95 -14.85 -1.18
CA LYS A 17 20.93 -15.45 -0.29
C LYS A 17 21.24 -15.40 1.21
N ASN A 18 22.48 -15.72 1.62
CA ASN A 18 22.89 -15.67 3.03
C ASN A 18 22.81 -14.26 3.66
N SER A 19 22.81 -13.23 2.82
CA SER A 19 22.62 -11.84 3.20
C SER A 19 21.19 -11.51 3.58
N ILE A 20 20.20 -12.35 3.28
CA ILE A 20 18.82 -12.08 3.69
C ILE A 20 18.64 -12.24 5.20
N VAL A 21 19.36 -13.19 5.80
CA VAL A 21 19.28 -13.50 7.24
C VAL A 21 19.61 -12.28 8.12
N ARG A 22 20.50 -11.37 7.67
CA ARG A 22 20.81 -10.15 8.43
C ARG A 22 19.65 -9.18 8.51
N TYR A 23 18.82 -9.10 7.47
CA TYR A 23 17.62 -8.27 7.49
C TYR A 23 16.55 -8.89 8.39
N GLU A 24 16.33 -10.20 8.28
CA GLU A 24 15.27 -10.90 9.02
C GLU A 24 15.56 -11.11 10.51
N LYS A 25 16.82 -11.40 10.87
CA LYS A 25 17.18 -11.83 12.24
C LYS A 25 18.07 -10.85 13.00
N HIS A 26 18.70 -9.92 12.30
CA HIS A 26 19.69 -9.02 12.90
C HIS A 26 19.31 -7.55 12.77
N ASN A 27 18.09 -7.24 12.32
CA ASN A 27 17.57 -5.88 12.15
C ASN A 27 18.53 -4.97 11.35
N ALA A 28 19.25 -5.55 10.39
CA ALA A 28 20.01 -4.74 9.44
C ALA A 28 19.00 -3.89 8.64
N ALA A 29 19.29 -2.60 8.50
CA ALA A 29 18.49 -1.73 7.65
C ALA A 29 18.76 -2.05 6.17
N LEU A 30 17.73 -1.89 5.34
CA LEU A 30 17.90 -1.78 3.89
C LEU A 30 18.44 -0.38 3.58
N ASP A 31 19.35 -0.30 2.61
CA ASP A 31 19.80 0.98 2.07
C ASP A 31 18.82 1.52 1.01
N THR A 32 19.04 2.76 0.56
CA THR A 32 18.15 3.41 -0.40
C THR A 32 18.08 2.65 -1.73
N ASP A 33 19.22 2.20 -2.26
CA ASP A 33 19.26 1.43 -3.51
C ASP A 33 18.41 0.14 -3.41
N GLN A 34 18.41 -0.51 -2.25
CA GLN A 34 17.60 -1.69 -1.97
C GLN A 34 16.11 -1.40 -1.82
N LEU A 35 15.76 -0.24 -1.27
CA LEU A 35 14.37 0.21 -1.21
C LEU A 35 13.85 0.55 -2.61
N ASP A 36 14.65 1.19 -3.45
CA ASP A 36 14.30 1.49 -4.85
C ASP A 36 14.06 0.19 -5.64
N LEU A 37 14.90 -0.83 -5.44
CA LEU A 37 14.71 -2.15 -6.07
C LEU A 37 13.41 -2.83 -5.62
N LEU A 38 13.01 -2.66 -4.36
CA LEU A 38 11.73 -3.16 -3.86
C LEU A 38 10.56 -2.38 -4.47
N GLU A 39 10.67 -1.07 -4.58
CA GLU A 39 9.65 -0.22 -5.22
C GLU A 39 9.43 -0.59 -6.68
N ASP A 40 10.50 -0.78 -7.46
CA ASP A 40 10.47 -1.26 -8.85
C ASP A 40 9.76 -2.61 -9.00
N HIS A 41 9.77 -3.42 -7.95
CA HIS A 41 9.10 -4.72 -7.88
C HIS A 41 7.67 -4.65 -7.29
N GLY A 42 7.15 -3.44 -7.06
CA GLY A 42 5.78 -3.17 -6.62
C GLY A 42 5.56 -3.26 -5.11
N PHE A 43 6.62 -3.20 -4.30
CA PHE A 43 6.50 -3.12 -2.85
C PHE A 43 6.17 -1.69 -2.41
N ASN A 44 5.26 -1.56 -1.43
CA ASN A 44 4.92 -0.27 -0.84
C ASN A 44 5.98 0.11 0.21
N ILE A 45 6.94 0.95 -0.18
CA ILE A 45 8.04 1.39 0.68
C ILE A 45 7.56 2.22 1.89
N PRO A 46 6.61 3.18 1.75
CA PRO A 46 6.04 3.88 2.90
C PRO A 46 5.45 2.94 3.96
N TYR A 47 4.80 1.86 3.52
CA TYR A 47 4.27 0.85 4.42
C TYR A 47 5.40 0.08 5.14
N ILE A 48 6.45 -0.31 4.42
CA ILE A 48 7.59 -1.04 4.99
C ILE A 48 8.33 -0.19 6.03
N LEU A 49 8.55 1.10 5.77
CA LEU A 49 9.33 1.98 6.66
C LEU A 49 8.51 2.53 7.84
N TRP A 50 7.24 2.86 7.60
CA TRP A 50 6.44 3.64 8.56
C TRP A 50 5.08 3.03 8.89
N GLY A 51 4.72 1.88 8.31
CA GLY A 51 3.41 1.25 8.51
C GLY A 51 2.26 2.03 7.88
N MET A 52 2.57 2.98 6.98
CA MET A 52 1.58 3.81 6.32
C MET A 52 1.09 3.11 5.04
N ASN A 53 -0.18 2.74 5.00
CA ASN A 53 -0.83 2.43 3.74
C ASN A 53 -1.14 3.75 3.04
N GLU A 54 -0.17 4.28 2.30
CA GLU A 54 -0.47 5.33 1.33
C GLU A 54 -1.38 4.70 0.27
N LEU A 55 -2.67 5.02 0.35
CA LEU A 55 -3.38 5.34 -0.88
C LEU A 55 -2.57 6.49 -1.47
N GLU A 56 -2.08 6.36 -2.69
CA GLU A 56 -1.43 7.46 -3.37
C GLU A 56 -2.35 8.68 -3.31
N ASN A 57 -2.11 9.59 -2.36
CA ASN A 57 -2.92 10.80 -2.20
C ASN A 57 -2.78 11.69 -3.45
N SER A 58 -1.80 11.42 -4.31
CA SER A 58 -1.61 12.05 -5.61
C SER A 58 -2.60 11.61 -6.68
N GLU A 59 -3.23 10.43 -6.56
CA GLU A 59 -4.21 9.96 -7.56
C GLU A 59 -5.62 10.49 -7.30
N PHE A 60 -5.91 10.90 -6.05
CA PHE A 60 -7.23 11.35 -5.65
C PHE A 60 -7.31 12.87 -5.58
N THR A 61 -8.38 13.41 -6.15
CA THR A 61 -8.78 14.80 -5.91
C THR A 61 -9.08 15.03 -4.42
N GLU A 62 -9.15 16.30 -4.02
CA GLU A 62 -9.48 16.67 -2.63
C GLU A 62 -10.80 16.05 -2.17
N ASP A 63 -11.81 16.03 -3.04
CA ASP A 63 -13.13 15.47 -2.77
C ASP A 63 -13.08 13.94 -2.62
N GLU A 64 -12.32 13.24 -3.46
CA GLU A 64 -12.14 11.78 -3.36
C GLU A 64 -11.41 11.39 -2.08
N THR A 65 -10.35 12.12 -1.74
CA THR A 65 -9.61 11.92 -0.48
C THR A 65 -10.53 12.09 0.73
N LYS A 66 -11.35 13.14 0.71
CA LYS A 66 -12.33 13.42 1.77
C LYS A 66 -13.40 12.33 1.87
N LEU A 67 -13.90 11.83 0.74
CA LEU A 67 -14.87 10.73 0.70
C LEU A 67 -14.29 9.47 1.36
N ILE A 68 -13.04 9.12 1.03
CA ILE A 68 -12.35 7.95 1.59
C ILE A 68 -12.14 8.11 3.10
N GLN A 69 -11.71 9.29 3.56
CA GLN A 69 -11.52 9.56 4.98
C GLN A 69 -12.84 9.40 5.77
N LEU A 70 -13.93 9.97 5.27
CA LEU A 70 -15.26 9.87 5.89
C LEU A 70 -15.76 8.41 5.90
N TYR A 71 -15.54 7.67 4.81
CA TYR A 71 -15.89 6.25 4.75
C TYR A 71 -15.15 5.42 5.81
N ARG A 72 -13.84 5.65 5.98
CA ARG A 72 -13.02 4.95 6.99
C ARG A 72 -13.45 5.25 8.42
N GLN A 73 -13.95 6.45 8.69
CA GLN A 73 -14.48 6.86 10.01
C GLN A 73 -15.91 6.35 10.26
N THR A 74 -16.62 5.90 9.24
CA THR A 74 -17.99 5.38 9.35
C THR A 74 -17.98 3.97 9.95
N LYS A 75 -18.87 3.73 10.92
CA LYS A 75 -19.06 2.41 11.54
C LYS A 75 -19.44 1.37 10.47
N GLU A 76 -18.97 0.13 10.64
CA GLU A 76 -19.11 -0.90 9.60
C GLU A 76 -20.56 -1.20 9.22
N ASP A 77 -21.47 -1.19 10.20
CA ASP A 77 -22.90 -1.40 10.02
C ASP A 77 -23.60 -0.27 9.25
N MET A 78 -23.02 0.93 9.23
CA MET A 78 -23.56 2.10 8.52
C MET A 78 -23.00 2.25 7.09
N ARG A 79 -21.91 1.55 6.74
CA ARG A 79 -21.27 1.65 5.43
C ARG A 79 -22.20 1.30 4.25
N PRO A 80 -23.06 0.26 4.32
CA PRO A 80 -23.97 -0.04 3.21
C PRO A 80 -24.93 1.11 2.87
N GLY A 81 -25.43 1.83 3.89
CA GLY A 81 -26.31 2.98 3.68
C GLY A 81 -25.58 4.17 3.04
N LEU A 82 -24.33 4.42 3.45
CA LEU A 82 -23.48 5.45 2.83
C LEU A 82 -23.20 5.15 1.35
N ILE A 83 -22.90 3.90 1.01
CA ILE A 83 -22.69 3.48 -0.38
C ILE A 83 -23.96 3.68 -1.20
N SER A 84 -25.13 3.28 -0.69
CA SER A 84 -26.41 3.45 -1.40
C SER A 84 -26.75 4.93 -1.70
N LEU A 85 -26.40 5.84 -0.78
CA LEU A 85 -26.51 7.29 -1.01
C LEU A 85 -25.60 7.74 -2.17
N ILE A 86 -24.32 7.35 -2.14
CA ILE A 86 -23.35 7.69 -3.19
C ILE A 86 -23.81 7.14 -4.55
N GLU A 87 -24.28 5.89 -4.60
CA GLU A 87 -24.84 5.27 -5.81
C GLU A 87 -26.04 6.04 -6.36
N THR A 88 -26.92 6.52 -5.48
CA THR A 88 -28.08 7.33 -5.86
C THR A 88 -27.64 8.62 -6.53
N TYR A 89 -26.66 9.33 -5.95
CA TYR A 89 -26.11 10.54 -6.56
C TYR A 89 -25.39 10.24 -7.88
N ALA A 90 -24.57 9.19 -7.95
CA ALA A 90 -23.86 8.82 -9.17
C ALA A 90 -24.79 8.41 -10.32
N THR A 91 -25.94 7.82 -10.01
CA THR A 91 -26.93 7.35 -11.00
C THR A 91 -27.86 8.46 -11.45
N ASN A 92 -28.21 9.41 -10.56
CA ASN A 92 -29.09 10.53 -10.87
C ASN A 92 -28.54 11.51 -11.92
N PHE A 93 -27.26 11.44 -12.27
CA PHE A 93 -26.63 12.27 -13.31
C PHE A 93 -26.25 11.52 -14.58
N LYS A 94 -26.63 10.24 -14.73
CA LYS A 94 -26.61 9.58 -16.05
C LYS A 94 -27.81 10.10 -16.87
N SER A 95 -27.67 11.26 -17.49
CA SER A 95 -28.51 11.77 -18.59
C SER A 95 -27.66 12.52 -19.60
#